data_AF-A0A1U9LBE5-F1
#
_entry.id   AF-A0A1U9LBE5-F1
#
_cell.length_a   1.000
_cell.length_b   1.000
_cell.length_c   1.000
_cell.angle_alpha   90.00
_cell.angle_beta   90.00
_cell.angle_gamma   90.00
#
_symmetry.space_group_name_H-M   'P 1'
#
loop_
_entity.id
_entity.type
_entity.pdbx_description
1 polymer ?
#
loop_
_entity_poly.entity_id
_entity_poly.type
_entity_poly.pdbx_seq_one_letter_code
_entity_poly.pdbx_strand_id
1 'polypeptide(L)'
;MPAYRTRSISVVRRLALMTTAALLSYGPLAHARAEADPSATKAFQDLYQKEWAWRMDLQGSTPDGNHTAHLPKADPATQQARLERWTKTLADLNAIPARSLSAQDQVNYAVYRQQVTVLLDDQKMQVWQIPFDADSGFWSDLPPSDTPFLKEQDYRDYISRLRETGRYFADEIAAMKAGVARGFVQPKLIVEERLHDLEKMASVTPEESAFAPPFKQFPDAIPARTQAELRQEGLNAIRETVIPAYKTLYAFMKDEYFPHARESLAAEDQPDGKAYYRSQIREYTTLDMSPDEIHKIGIREVAGLHKQMLGVMAETHFKGDFAAFLKFLRTDPQFYPKTGDELLKDAAWLAKRVDGKVGDIIGRLPRGRFTIEPVPADVAPVYTAGRGGPHIYLVNTYDLPSRPLYALPALTLHESSPGHSLQLSLAEEQPEVPQYRRFNYISAYGEGWALYCEYLGNEMGIYETAYDRFGYLSYQAWRAARLVVDTGLHHLHWSREQAREYLRQNTALSEHEIDTEVDRYIAWPGQALSYYLGESDIRRNRARAEKALGKAFDLRAFHDAVLATGSVPLPVLDAAVDHFIQTGGRSPYAGDSAH
;
A
#
# COMPACT_ATOMS: atom_id res chain seq x y z
N MET A 1 -57.80 27.34 -8.22
CA MET A 1 -58.60 28.58 -8.34
C MET A 1 -59.95 28.35 -7.69
N PRO A 2 -60.67 29.37 -7.15
CA PRO A 2 -60.31 30.79 -6.91
C PRO A 2 -60.43 31.16 -5.41
N ALA A 3 -59.57 32.00 -4.83
CA ALA A 3 -59.54 33.46 -4.86
C ALA A 3 -60.78 34.13 -4.25
N TYR A 4 -60.60 35.01 -3.24
CA TYR A 4 -61.23 36.34 -3.25
C TYR A 4 -60.41 37.36 -2.44
N ARG A 5 -60.11 38.45 -3.16
CA ARG A 5 -59.55 39.73 -2.72
C ARG A 5 -60.62 40.55 -1.99
N THR A 6 -60.19 41.59 -1.28
CA THR A 6 -60.57 43.01 -1.46
C THR A 6 -60.02 43.84 -0.29
N ARG A 7 -59.76 45.15 -0.33
CA ARG A 7 -59.43 46.21 -1.32
C ARG A 7 -59.38 47.50 -0.45
N SER A 8 -58.70 48.54 -0.95
CA SER A 8 -58.98 49.99 -0.77
C SER A 8 -57.81 50.77 -0.15
N ILE A 9 -57.44 51.99 -0.57
CA ILE A 9 -57.94 52.95 -1.57
C ILE A 9 -56.76 53.86 -2.00
N SER A 10 -56.82 54.29 -3.26
CA SER A 10 -56.01 55.27 -4.00
C SER A 10 -56.10 56.73 -3.50
N VAL A 11 -55.06 57.56 -3.72
CA VAL A 11 -55.16 58.88 -4.42
C VAL A 11 -53.79 59.26 -5.03
N VAL A 12 -53.87 59.82 -6.23
CA VAL A 12 -52.82 60.23 -7.19
C VAL A 12 -52.26 61.62 -6.88
N ARG A 13 -50.96 61.85 -7.16
CA ARG A 13 -50.45 63.12 -7.73
C ARG A 13 -49.16 62.90 -8.53
N ARG A 14 -49.12 63.46 -9.74
CA ARG A 14 -48.00 63.46 -10.70
C ARG A 14 -47.02 64.60 -10.38
N LEU A 15 -45.71 64.38 -10.51
CA LEU A 15 -44.84 65.02 -11.52
C LEU A 15 -43.35 64.58 -11.36
N ALA A 16 -42.84 63.96 -12.43
CA ALA A 16 -41.55 64.20 -13.10
C ALA A 16 -40.19 64.25 -12.35
N LEU A 17 -39.28 63.43 -12.91
CA LEU A 17 -37.83 63.56 -13.09
C LEU A 17 -36.83 62.87 -12.13
N MET A 18 -35.86 62.23 -12.80
CA MET A 18 -34.57 61.67 -12.36
C MET A 18 -34.57 60.26 -11.73
N THR A 19 -34.62 59.25 -12.59
CA THR A 19 -34.13 57.90 -12.31
C THR A 19 -32.60 57.88 -12.30
N THR A 20 -31.99 57.85 -11.11
CA THR A 20 -30.66 57.26 -10.91
C THR A 20 -30.86 55.82 -10.48
N ALA A 21 -30.81 54.89 -11.44
CA ALA A 21 -30.76 53.47 -11.14
C ALA A 21 -29.34 53.13 -10.66
N ALA A 22 -29.17 52.98 -9.35
CA ALA A 22 -28.00 52.30 -8.79
C ALA A 22 -28.12 50.81 -9.13
N LEU A 23 -27.55 50.42 -10.28
CA LEU A 23 -27.20 49.05 -10.59
C LEU A 23 -26.12 48.61 -9.60
N LEU A 24 -26.51 47.94 -8.51
CA LEU A 24 -25.61 47.08 -7.75
C LEU A 24 -25.26 45.90 -8.65
N SER A 25 -24.21 46.06 -9.43
CA SER A 25 -23.52 44.97 -10.11
C SER A 25 -22.99 44.01 -9.05
N TYR A 26 -23.68 42.88 -8.87
CA TYR A 26 -23.01 41.65 -8.46
C TYR A 26 -22.08 41.24 -9.60
N GLY A 27 -20.90 41.88 -9.66
CA GLY A 27 -19.81 41.37 -10.45
C GLY A 27 -19.45 39.99 -9.92
N PRO A 28 -19.14 39.01 -10.79
CA PRO A 28 -18.56 37.77 -10.32
C PRO A 28 -17.29 38.14 -9.56
N LEU A 29 -17.22 37.78 -8.27
CA LEU A 29 -15.94 37.65 -7.58
C LEU A 29 -15.24 36.47 -8.25
N ALA A 30 -14.68 36.71 -9.44
CA ALA A 30 -13.60 35.94 -9.98
C ALA A 30 -12.53 35.99 -8.91
N HIS A 31 -12.40 34.91 -8.14
CA HIS A 31 -11.21 34.67 -7.36
C HIS A 31 -10.11 34.59 -8.41
N ALA A 32 -9.40 35.69 -8.63
CA ALA A 32 -8.17 35.68 -9.38
C ALA A 32 -7.33 34.60 -8.71
N ARG A 33 -7.14 33.47 -9.40
CA ARG A 33 -6.12 32.49 -9.00
C ARG A 33 -4.84 33.32 -8.96
N ALA A 34 -4.28 33.50 -7.77
CA ALA A 34 -2.98 34.14 -7.64
C ALA A 34 -2.03 33.36 -8.57
N GLU A 35 -1.39 34.07 -9.50
CA GLU A 35 -0.39 33.46 -10.36
C GLU A 35 0.67 32.81 -9.48
N ALA A 36 1.14 31.62 -9.89
CA ALA A 36 2.16 30.91 -9.15
C ALA A 36 3.40 31.79 -9.04
N ASP A 37 3.95 31.95 -7.84
CA ASP A 37 5.20 32.68 -7.62
C ASP A 37 6.36 31.87 -8.23
N PRO A 38 7.04 32.38 -9.28
CA PRO A 38 8.13 31.66 -9.92
C PRO A 38 9.29 31.39 -8.97
N SER A 39 9.53 32.26 -7.98
CA SER A 39 10.58 32.09 -6.98
C SER A 39 10.25 30.94 -6.02
N ALA A 40 9.02 30.90 -5.49
CA ALA A 40 8.55 29.81 -4.64
C ALA A 40 8.55 28.47 -5.38
N THR A 41 8.11 28.47 -6.63
CA THR A 41 8.12 27.28 -7.51
C THR A 41 9.54 26.76 -7.70
N LYS A 42 10.47 27.65 -8.07
CA LYS A 42 11.87 27.28 -8.23
C LYS A 42 12.49 26.76 -6.92
N ALA A 43 12.23 27.41 -5.79
CA ALA A 43 12.75 26.99 -4.50
C ALA A 43 12.26 25.58 -4.13
N PHE A 44 10.99 25.28 -4.40
CA PHE A 44 10.43 23.94 -4.18
C PHE A 44 11.07 22.89 -5.09
N GLN A 45 11.21 23.21 -6.38
CA GLN A 45 11.84 22.32 -7.36
C GLN A 45 13.30 22.02 -7.04
N ASP A 46 14.09 23.04 -6.76
CA ASP A 46 15.51 22.88 -6.40
C ASP A 46 15.66 22.05 -5.10
N LEU A 47 14.75 22.25 -4.13
CA LEU A 47 14.77 21.52 -2.86
C LEU A 47 14.53 20.03 -3.05
N TYR A 48 13.41 19.64 -3.69
CA TYR A 48 13.09 18.22 -3.82
C TYR A 48 14.05 17.51 -4.78
N GLN A 49 14.54 18.18 -5.84
CA GLN A 49 15.48 17.56 -6.78
C GLN A 49 16.81 17.24 -6.08
N LYS A 50 17.33 18.18 -5.29
CA LYS A 50 18.59 18.01 -4.57
C LYS A 50 18.48 16.94 -3.49
N GLU A 51 17.41 16.94 -2.71
CA GLU A 51 17.20 15.94 -1.68
C GLU A 51 16.95 14.55 -2.30
N TRP A 52 16.12 14.45 -3.34
CA TRP A 52 15.85 13.18 -4.00
C TRP A 52 17.12 12.57 -4.59
N ALA A 53 17.92 13.35 -5.32
CA ALA A 53 19.19 12.88 -5.88
C ALA A 53 20.15 12.39 -4.78
N TRP A 54 20.25 13.15 -3.67
CA TRP A 54 21.05 12.74 -2.51
C TRP A 54 20.51 11.45 -1.86
N ARG A 55 19.19 11.30 -1.75
CA ARG A 55 18.56 10.12 -1.15
C ARG A 55 18.79 8.88 -2.00
N MET A 56 18.69 8.99 -3.33
CA MET A 56 18.94 7.89 -4.26
C MET A 56 20.40 7.41 -4.22
N ASP A 57 21.37 8.32 -4.09
CA ASP A 57 22.80 7.97 -3.96
C ASP A 57 23.07 7.05 -2.75
N LEU A 58 22.24 7.11 -1.70
CA LEU A 58 22.37 6.29 -0.50
C LEU A 58 21.65 4.94 -0.55
N GLN A 59 20.70 4.75 -1.47
CA GLN A 59 19.84 3.55 -1.50
C GLN A 59 20.50 2.35 -2.18
N GLY A 60 21.56 2.53 -2.96
CA GLY A 60 22.18 1.43 -3.70
C GLY A 60 21.26 0.81 -4.76
N SER A 61 20.19 1.50 -5.16
CA SER A 61 19.27 1.15 -6.24
C SER A 61 18.95 2.41 -7.06
N THR A 62 18.59 2.22 -8.31
CA THR A 62 18.01 3.30 -9.11
C THR A 62 16.54 3.50 -8.75
N PRO A 63 15.93 4.66 -9.09
CA PRO A 63 14.53 4.93 -8.80
C PRO A 63 13.53 3.90 -9.33
N ASP A 64 13.83 3.29 -10.48
CA ASP A 64 13.05 2.23 -11.13
C ASP A 64 13.32 0.83 -10.55
N GLY A 65 14.02 0.74 -9.42
CA GLY A 65 14.26 -0.51 -8.69
C GLY A 65 15.42 -1.35 -9.23
N ASN A 66 16.07 -0.94 -10.32
CA ASN A 66 17.24 -1.66 -10.82
C ASN A 66 18.40 -1.56 -9.82
N HIS A 67 19.09 -2.68 -9.63
CA HIS A 67 20.22 -2.72 -8.71
C HIS A 67 21.41 -1.90 -9.25
N THR A 68 22.06 -1.14 -8.36
CA THR A 68 23.38 -0.55 -8.66
C THR A 68 24.50 -1.52 -8.26
N ALA A 69 25.73 -1.20 -8.67
CA ALA A 69 26.94 -1.94 -8.30
C ALA A 69 27.27 -1.92 -6.80
N HIS A 70 26.53 -1.15 -5.99
CA HIS A 70 26.75 -0.95 -4.56
C HIS A 70 25.47 -1.21 -3.77
N LEU A 71 25.61 -1.69 -2.53
CA LEU A 71 24.50 -1.83 -1.58
C LEU A 71 24.29 -0.53 -0.78
N PRO A 72 23.09 -0.31 -0.19
CA PRO A 72 22.87 0.84 0.67
C PRO A 72 23.93 0.99 1.77
N LYS A 73 24.12 2.23 2.23
CA LYS A 73 24.90 2.51 3.44
C LYS A 73 23.94 2.60 4.62
N ALA A 74 24.18 1.79 5.64
CA ALA A 74 23.36 1.73 6.86
C ALA A 74 24.14 2.11 8.13
N ASP A 75 25.41 2.50 7.97
CA ASP A 75 26.30 2.85 9.07
C ASP A 75 25.81 4.07 9.88
N PRO A 76 26.26 4.23 11.15
CA PRO A 76 25.82 5.31 12.02
C PRO A 76 26.03 6.73 11.46
N ALA A 77 27.11 6.96 10.69
CA ALA A 77 27.35 8.29 10.10
C ALA A 77 26.32 8.59 9.01
N THR A 78 25.92 7.58 8.23
CA THR A 78 24.83 7.70 7.26
C THR A 78 23.48 7.99 7.94
N GLN A 79 23.16 7.34 9.06
CA GLN A 79 21.91 7.63 9.80
C GLN A 79 21.89 9.06 10.34
N GLN A 80 23.02 9.54 10.88
CA GLN A 80 23.15 10.93 11.33
C GLN A 80 22.98 11.92 10.15
N ALA A 81 23.60 11.63 9.00
CA ALA A 81 23.43 12.45 7.80
C ALA A 81 21.98 12.50 7.31
N ARG A 82 21.23 11.39 7.43
CA ARG A 82 19.78 11.34 7.15
C ARG A 82 18.98 12.23 8.08
N LEU A 83 19.22 12.14 9.39
CA LEU A 83 18.57 12.98 10.38
C LEU A 83 18.80 14.47 10.11
N GLU A 84 20.06 14.86 9.88
CA GLU A 84 20.43 16.25 9.57
C GLU A 84 19.80 16.74 8.27
N ARG A 85 19.89 15.93 7.21
CA ARG A 85 19.34 16.27 5.90
C ARG A 85 17.83 16.47 5.99
N TRP A 86 17.08 15.50 6.50
CA TRP A 86 15.61 15.59 6.51
C TRP A 86 15.08 16.61 7.51
N THR A 87 15.79 16.86 8.61
CA THR A 87 15.50 18.00 9.50
C THR A 87 15.60 19.31 8.73
N LYS A 88 16.70 19.52 7.99
CA LYS A 88 16.89 20.73 7.19
C LYS A 88 15.87 20.82 6.05
N THR A 89 15.65 19.73 5.30
CA THR A 89 14.72 19.68 4.18
C THR A 89 13.31 20.05 4.64
N LEU A 90 12.83 19.52 5.76
CA LEU A 90 11.50 19.85 6.27
C LEU A 90 11.39 21.32 6.70
N ALA A 91 12.44 21.87 7.32
CA ALA A 91 12.50 23.28 7.68
C ALA A 91 12.48 24.19 6.43
N ASP A 92 13.31 23.89 5.43
CA ASP A 92 13.36 24.62 4.16
C ASP A 92 12.01 24.52 3.42
N LEU A 93 11.39 23.34 3.41
CA LEU A 93 10.09 23.10 2.77
C LEU A 93 9.00 23.95 3.43
N ASN A 94 8.93 23.97 4.77
CA ASN A 94 7.94 24.75 5.51
C ASN A 94 8.11 26.27 5.34
N ALA A 95 9.29 26.74 4.92
CA ALA A 95 9.52 28.16 4.60
C ALA A 95 8.94 28.55 3.23
N ILE A 96 8.61 27.59 2.37
CA ILE A 96 8.00 27.83 1.06
C ILE A 96 6.49 28.03 1.24
N PRO A 97 5.92 29.18 0.81
CA PRO A 97 4.49 29.43 0.95
C PRO A 97 3.68 28.56 -0.03
N ALA A 98 3.24 27.38 0.40
CA ALA A 98 2.54 26.42 -0.47
C ALA A 98 1.39 27.01 -1.30
N ARG A 99 0.64 27.99 -0.75
CA ARG A 99 -0.47 28.65 -1.46
C ARG A 99 -0.05 29.49 -2.67
N SER A 100 1.23 29.86 -2.79
CA SER A 100 1.76 30.56 -3.96
C SER A 100 2.27 29.61 -5.04
N LEU A 101 2.20 28.30 -4.82
CA LEU A 101 2.55 27.30 -5.84
C LEU A 101 1.38 27.07 -6.80
N SER A 102 1.68 26.54 -7.98
CA SER A 102 0.64 26.07 -8.92
C SER A 102 -0.24 25.00 -8.26
N ALA A 103 -1.46 24.77 -8.77
CA ALA A 103 -2.35 23.75 -8.19
C ALA A 103 -1.71 22.35 -8.20
N GLN A 104 -0.96 22.03 -9.26
CA GLN A 104 -0.20 20.77 -9.35
C GLN A 104 0.95 20.74 -8.35
N ASP A 105 1.67 21.85 -8.17
CA ASP A 105 2.76 21.92 -7.21
C ASP A 105 2.29 21.94 -5.76
N GLN A 106 1.07 22.38 -5.47
CA GLN A 106 0.46 22.24 -4.15
C GLN A 106 0.24 20.76 -3.77
N VAL A 107 -0.19 19.95 -4.73
CA VAL A 107 -0.31 18.49 -4.56
C VAL A 107 1.07 17.87 -4.37
N ASN A 108 2.02 18.20 -5.26
CA ASN A 108 3.41 17.74 -5.18
C ASN A 108 4.05 18.10 -3.83
N TYR A 109 3.83 19.32 -3.34
CA TYR A 109 4.29 19.83 -2.05
C TYR A 109 3.70 19.01 -0.90
N ALA A 110 2.39 18.76 -0.92
CA ALA A 110 1.73 18.01 0.15
C ALA A 110 2.23 16.56 0.24
N VAL A 111 2.39 15.89 -0.91
CA VAL A 111 2.99 14.55 -0.99
C VAL A 111 4.43 14.57 -0.47
N TYR A 112 5.25 15.51 -0.93
CA TYR A 112 6.65 15.61 -0.52
C TYR A 112 6.79 15.90 0.98
N ARG A 113 5.95 16.81 1.51
CA ARG A 113 5.93 17.13 2.93
C ARG A 113 5.57 15.91 3.77
N GLN A 114 4.58 15.12 3.37
CA GLN A 114 4.25 13.87 4.06
C GLN A 114 5.43 12.91 4.03
N GLN A 115 6.04 12.69 2.87
CA GLN A 115 7.18 11.79 2.71
C GLN A 115 8.37 12.19 3.59
N VAL A 116 8.81 13.46 3.54
CA VAL A 116 9.93 13.94 4.36
C VAL A 116 9.59 13.93 5.86
N THR A 117 8.33 14.15 6.23
CA THR A 117 7.89 14.06 7.63
C THR A 117 8.02 12.64 8.15
N VAL A 118 7.56 11.63 7.39
CA VAL A 118 7.69 10.21 7.73
C VAL A 118 9.17 9.83 7.85
N LEU A 119 9.98 10.14 6.83
CA LEU A 119 11.42 9.84 6.84
C LEU A 119 12.14 10.45 8.06
N LEU A 120 11.74 11.66 8.48
CA LEU A 120 12.30 12.31 9.66
C LEU A 120 11.79 11.69 10.97
N ASP A 121 10.50 11.36 11.05
CA ASP A 121 9.91 10.71 12.22
C ASP A 121 10.59 9.34 12.45
N ASP A 122 10.79 8.54 11.39
CA ASP A 122 11.48 7.24 11.48
C ASP A 122 12.93 7.38 11.96
N GLN A 123 13.63 8.41 11.48
CA GLN A 123 15.00 8.68 11.94
C GLN A 123 15.06 9.12 13.40
N LYS A 124 14.10 9.93 13.85
CA LYS A 124 13.99 10.33 15.26
C LYS A 124 13.65 9.16 16.16
N MET A 125 12.76 8.27 15.71
CA MET A 125 12.40 7.03 16.43
C MET A 125 13.49 5.96 16.31
N GLN A 126 14.45 6.15 15.41
CA GLN A 126 15.53 5.22 15.10
C GLN A 126 15.02 3.84 14.63
N VAL A 127 13.99 3.83 13.79
CA VAL A 127 13.34 2.61 13.27
C VAL A 127 14.34 1.69 12.56
N TRP A 128 15.40 2.26 11.99
CA TRP A 128 16.52 1.53 11.37
C TRP A 128 17.25 0.56 12.31
N GLN A 129 16.99 0.57 13.61
CA GLN A 129 17.52 -0.40 14.58
C GLN A 129 16.80 -1.77 14.54
N ILE A 130 15.64 -1.88 13.90
CA ILE A 130 14.88 -3.12 13.69
C ILE A 130 14.56 -3.31 12.19
N PRO A 131 15.56 -3.57 11.33
CA PRO A 131 15.41 -3.59 9.87
C PRO A 131 14.76 -4.89 9.35
N PHE A 132 13.79 -5.43 10.08
CA PHE A 132 13.02 -6.63 9.72
C PHE A 132 11.69 -6.72 10.48
N ASP A 133 10.74 -7.46 9.93
CA ASP A 133 9.44 -7.82 10.48
C ASP A 133 9.07 -9.27 10.11
N ALA A 134 7.80 -9.66 10.22
CA ALA A 134 7.32 -11.02 9.89
C ALA A 134 7.23 -11.31 8.39
N ASP A 135 7.10 -10.28 7.55
CA ASP A 135 7.00 -10.40 6.10
C ASP A 135 8.40 -10.30 5.45
N SER A 136 9.22 -9.36 5.91
CA SER A 136 10.45 -8.95 5.24
C SER A 136 11.62 -8.65 6.19
N GLY A 137 12.81 -8.54 5.63
CA GLY A 137 14.00 -8.01 6.31
C GLY A 137 14.94 -7.37 5.30
N PHE A 138 15.98 -6.68 5.79
CA PHE A 138 16.96 -6.02 4.92
C PHE A 138 17.67 -6.96 3.92
N TRP A 139 17.53 -8.27 4.11
CA TRP A 139 18.06 -9.33 3.25
C TRP A 139 17.08 -9.86 2.21
N SER A 140 15.77 -9.60 2.34
CA SER A 140 14.71 -10.25 1.55
C SER A 140 14.79 -9.90 0.05
N ASP A 141 15.06 -8.64 -0.29
CA ASP A 141 15.05 -8.14 -1.68
C ASP A 141 16.46 -8.01 -2.29
N LEU A 142 17.44 -8.71 -1.72
CA LEU A 142 18.81 -8.73 -2.25
C LEU A 142 19.00 -9.68 -3.43
N PRO A 143 18.36 -10.87 -3.48
CA PRO A 143 18.38 -11.70 -4.68
C PRO A 143 17.76 -10.97 -5.88
N PRO A 144 18.24 -11.23 -7.10
CA PRO A 144 17.69 -10.62 -8.30
C PRO A 144 16.30 -11.20 -8.57
N SER A 145 15.30 -10.32 -8.72
CA SER A 145 13.96 -10.69 -9.16
C SER A 145 13.80 -10.49 -10.68
N ASP A 146 13.55 -9.25 -11.11
CA ASP A 146 13.18 -8.90 -12.49
C ASP A 146 14.25 -8.07 -13.22
N THR A 147 15.47 -7.98 -12.67
CA THR A 147 16.57 -7.23 -13.31
C THR A 147 17.10 -8.00 -14.52
N PRO A 148 17.04 -7.44 -15.74
CA PRO A 148 17.54 -8.13 -16.93
C PRO A 148 19.07 -8.13 -16.99
N PHE A 149 19.67 -9.27 -17.31
CA PHE A 149 21.12 -9.44 -17.49
C PHE A 149 21.47 -9.59 -18.97
N LEU A 150 21.65 -8.46 -19.66
CA LEU A 150 21.72 -8.39 -21.13
C LEU A 150 23.14 -8.28 -21.68
N LYS A 151 24.07 -7.72 -20.90
CA LYS A 151 25.46 -7.47 -21.31
C LYS A 151 26.43 -7.78 -20.17
N GLU A 152 27.71 -7.96 -20.51
CA GLU A 152 28.79 -8.28 -19.57
C GLU A 152 28.82 -7.35 -18.34
N GLN A 153 28.59 -6.05 -18.53
CA GLN A 153 28.62 -5.07 -17.43
C GLN A 153 27.57 -5.37 -16.35
N ASP A 154 26.38 -5.84 -16.72
CA ASP A 154 25.30 -6.13 -15.77
C ASP A 154 25.74 -7.23 -14.77
N TYR A 155 26.46 -8.23 -15.26
CA TYR A 155 27.05 -9.29 -14.42
C TYR A 155 28.17 -8.75 -13.55
N ARG A 156 29.03 -7.86 -14.06
CA ARG A 156 30.13 -7.29 -13.28
C ARG A 156 29.61 -6.40 -12.14
N ASP A 157 28.60 -5.59 -12.41
CA ASP A 157 27.94 -4.74 -11.41
C ASP A 157 27.25 -5.59 -10.34
N TYR A 158 26.55 -6.65 -10.75
CA TYR A 158 25.93 -7.59 -9.82
C TYR A 158 26.98 -8.33 -8.97
N ILE A 159 28.09 -8.81 -9.56
CA ILE A 159 29.18 -9.43 -8.80
C ILE A 159 29.79 -8.44 -7.80
N SER A 160 29.95 -7.16 -8.17
CA SER A 160 30.37 -6.10 -7.25
C SER A 160 29.40 -5.98 -6.07
N ARG A 161 28.10 -5.94 -6.35
CA ARG A 161 27.05 -5.90 -5.33
C ARG A 161 27.09 -7.11 -4.39
N LEU A 162 27.29 -8.33 -4.91
CA LEU A 162 27.43 -9.54 -4.10
C LEU A 162 28.63 -9.48 -3.16
N ARG A 163 29.73 -8.85 -3.60
CA ARG A 163 30.94 -8.63 -2.79
C ARG A 163 30.73 -7.56 -1.70
N GLU A 164 29.73 -6.70 -1.82
CA GLU A 164 29.38 -5.74 -0.77
C GLU A 164 28.52 -6.31 0.36
N THR A 165 27.90 -7.47 0.17
CA THR A 165 26.97 -8.07 1.14
C THR A 165 27.58 -8.17 2.54
N GLY A 166 28.87 -8.50 2.65
CA GLY A 166 29.58 -8.57 3.92
C GLY A 166 29.63 -7.23 4.68
N ARG A 167 29.90 -6.12 3.97
CA ARG A 167 29.86 -4.77 4.56
C ARG A 167 28.44 -4.41 4.97
N TYR A 168 27.49 -4.57 4.06
CA TYR A 168 26.10 -4.19 4.30
C TYR A 168 25.51 -4.93 5.51
N PHE A 169 25.74 -6.24 5.61
CA PHE A 169 25.27 -7.03 6.77
C PHE A 169 25.97 -6.60 8.06
N ALA A 170 27.25 -6.22 8.02
CA ALA A 170 27.94 -5.70 9.19
C ALA A 170 27.35 -4.36 9.67
N ASP A 171 26.99 -3.46 8.75
CA ASP A 171 26.32 -2.20 9.07
C ASP A 171 24.95 -2.45 9.72
N GLU A 172 24.14 -3.36 9.14
CA GLU A 172 22.81 -3.71 9.66
C GLU A 172 22.87 -4.46 11.00
N ILE A 173 23.85 -5.35 11.19
CA ILE A 173 24.11 -5.99 12.50
C ILE A 173 24.51 -4.93 13.54
N ALA A 174 25.33 -3.94 13.18
CA ALA A 174 25.68 -2.87 14.10
C ALA A 174 24.45 -2.02 14.48
N ALA A 175 23.55 -1.76 13.54
CA ALA A 175 22.28 -1.09 13.80
C ALA A 175 21.39 -1.91 14.76
N MET A 176 21.23 -3.20 14.51
CA MET A 176 20.47 -4.09 15.39
C MET A 176 21.09 -4.22 16.78
N LYS A 177 22.44 -4.23 16.90
CA LYS A 177 23.12 -4.18 18.20
C LYS A 177 22.79 -2.91 18.99
N ALA A 178 22.66 -1.77 18.32
CA ALA A 178 22.19 -0.54 18.95
C ALA A 178 20.73 -0.65 19.42
N GLY A 179 19.87 -1.29 18.62
CA GLY A 179 18.48 -1.63 19.00
C GLY A 179 18.41 -2.50 20.25
N VAL A 180 19.17 -3.60 20.28
CA VAL A 180 19.31 -4.50 21.44
C VAL A 180 19.76 -3.73 22.68
N ALA A 181 20.77 -2.85 22.56
CA ALA A 181 21.25 -2.04 23.68
C ALA A 181 20.20 -1.04 24.21
N ARG A 182 19.33 -0.52 23.34
CA ARG A 182 18.22 0.38 23.69
C ARG A 182 16.99 -0.38 24.22
N GLY A 183 16.87 -1.67 23.90
CA GLY A 183 15.64 -2.45 24.11
C GLY A 183 14.58 -2.21 23.04
N PHE A 184 14.96 -1.68 21.87
CA PHE A 184 14.10 -1.53 20.70
C PHE A 184 14.33 -2.73 19.78
N VAL A 185 13.49 -3.75 19.94
CA VAL A 185 13.67 -5.10 19.37
C VAL A 185 12.32 -5.73 19.02
N GLN A 186 12.34 -6.65 18.05
CA GLN A 186 11.17 -7.42 17.66
C GLN A 186 10.78 -8.47 18.72
N PRO A 187 9.50 -8.90 18.77
CA PRO A 187 9.06 -9.98 19.63
C PRO A 187 9.75 -11.31 19.32
N LYS A 188 9.92 -12.16 20.34
CA LYS A 188 10.51 -13.49 20.18
C LYS A 188 9.86 -14.33 19.08
N LEU A 189 8.53 -14.30 19.01
CA LEU A 189 7.76 -15.01 17.98
C LEU A 189 8.25 -14.66 16.55
N ILE A 190 8.46 -13.38 16.28
CA ILE A 190 8.89 -12.89 14.96
C ILE A 190 10.34 -13.28 14.69
N VAL A 191 11.19 -13.22 15.71
CA VAL A 191 12.60 -13.60 15.59
C VAL A 191 12.75 -15.11 15.33
N GLU A 192 11.95 -15.96 15.98
CA GLU A 192 11.95 -17.42 15.73
C GLU A 192 11.62 -17.75 14.28
N GLU A 193 10.61 -17.11 13.70
CA GLU A 193 10.24 -17.31 12.30
C GLU A 193 11.37 -16.90 11.35
N ARG A 194 11.96 -15.72 11.56
CA ARG A 194 13.08 -15.23 10.73
C ARG A 194 14.35 -16.05 10.89
N LEU A 195 14.58 -16.68 12.04
CA LEU A 195 15.71 -17.58 12.24
C LEU A 195 15.66 -18.81 11.32
N HIS A 196 14.47 -19.36 11.07
CA HIS A 196 14.33 -20.49 10.14
C HIS A 196 14.70 -20.09 8.69
N ASP A 197 14.27 -18.91 8.25
CA ASP A 197 14.59 -18.41 6.90
C ASP A 197 16.10 -18.15 6.76
N LEU A 198 16.71 -17.51 7.76
CA LEU A 198 18.14 -17.24 7.78
C LEU A 198 18.98 -18.53 7.83
N GLU A 199 18.54 -19.55 8.56
CA GLU A 199 19.21 -20.86 8.61
C GLU A 199 19.24 -21.51 7.22
N LYS A 200 18.12 -21.48 6.50
CA LYS A 200 18.00 -21.98 5.13
C LYS A 200 18.98 -21.22 4.22
N MET A 201 18.96 -19.89 4.24
CA MET A 201 19.85 -19.07 3.41
C MET A 201 21.34 -19.24 3.77
N ALA A 202 21.66 -19.53 5.01
CA ALA A 202 23.03 -19.76 5.49
C ALA A 202 23.59 -21.15 5.11
N SER A 203 22.73 -22.10 4.72
CA SER A 203 23.07 -23.52 4.56
C SER A 203 23.10 -24.01 3.10
N VAL A 204 22.73 -23.17 2.14
CA VAL A 204 22.74 -23.52 0.70
C VAL A 204 24.15 -23.62 0.11
N THR A 205 24.29 -24.41 -0.95
CA THR A 205 25.46 -24.32 -1.83
C THR A 205 25.41 -23.05 -2.68
N PRO A 206 26.54 -22.56 -3.22
CA PRO A 206 26.55 -21.40 -4.11
C PRO A 206 25.62 -21.55 -5.32
N GLU A 207 25.48 -22.76 -5.86
CA GLU A 207 24.68 -23.07 -7.04
C GLU A 207 23.16 -23.14 -6.74
N GLU A 208 22.80 -23.51 -5.51
CA GLU A 208 21.41 -23.57 -5.02
C GLU A 208 20.94 -22.24 -4.42
N SER A 209 21.85 -21.29 -4.24
CA SER A 209 21.53 -19.97 -3.70
C SER A 209 20.54 -19.19 -4.57
N ALA A 210 19.64 -18.45 -3.92
CA ALA A 210 18.73 -17.50 -4.58
C ALA A 210 19.46 -16.41 -5.39
N PHE A 211 20.75 -16.20 -5.11
CA PHE A 211 21.61 -15.25 -5.83
C PHE A 211 22.25 -15.82 -7.11
N ALA A 212 22.17 -17.13 -7.33
CA ALA A 212 22.77 -17.83 -8.45
C ALA A 212 22.02 -17.75 -9.80
N PRO A 213 20.70 -17.48 -9.91
CA PRO A 213 19.97 -17.58 -11.17
C PRO A 213 20.62 -16.87 -12.37
N PRO A 214 21.15 -15.63 -12.25
CA PRO A 214 21.78 -14.97 -13.39
C PRO A 214 22.96 -15.75 -13.99
N PHE A 215 23.69 -16.53 -13.19
CA PHE A 215 24.88 -17.26 -13.66
C PHE A 215 24.56 -18.62 -14.30
N LYS A 216 23.27 -19.02 -14.33
CA LYS A 216 22.82 -20.28 -14.95
C LYS A 216 22.73 -20.15 -16.47
N GLN A 217 22.30 -19.00 -16.99
CA GLN A 217 22.13 -18.74 -18.41
C GLN A 217 22.64 -17.35 -18.77
N PHE A 218 23.35 -17.23 -19.89
CA PHE A 218 23.91 -15.97 -20.37
C PHE A 218 23.38 -15.68 -21.78
N PRO A 219 23.24 -14.39 -22.17
CA PRO A 219 23.02 -14.03 -23.56
C PRO A 219 24.13 -14.55 -24.49
N ASP A 220 23.75 -15.06 -25.66
CA ASP A 220 24.68 -15.56 -26.68
C ASP A 220 25.67 -14.49 -27.18
N ALA A 221 25.32 -13.21 -27.02
CA ALA A 221 26.19 -12.08 -27.35
C ALA A 221 27.44 -11.99 -26.47
N ILE A 222 27.45 -12.60 -25.28
CA ILE A 222 28.61 -12.64 -24.38
C ILE A 222 29.49 -13.84 -24.79
N PRO A 223 30.80 -13.67 -25.08
CA PRO A 223 31.67 -14.78 -25.48
C PRO A 223 31.72 -15.90 -24.43
N ALA A 224 31.73 -17.17 -24.87
CA ALA A 224 31.70 -18.33 -23.98
C ALA A 224 32.80 -18.33 -22.90
N ARG A 225 33.99 -17.81 -23.23
CA ARG A 225 35.08 -17.63 -22.26
C ARG A 225 34.67 -16.64 -21.16
N THR A 226 34.14 -15.48 -21.53
CA THR A 226 33.65 -14.46 -20.60
C THR A 226 32.48 -15.00 -19.76
N GLN A 227 31.56 -15.77 -20.34
CA GLN A 227 30.48 -16.41 -19.58
C GLN A 227 31.03 -17.35 -18.48
N ALA A 228 32.03 -18.18 -18.82
CA ALA A 228 32.67 -19.07 -17.86
C ALA A 228 33.40 -18.30 -16.75
N GLU A 229 34.10 -17.22 -17.09
CA GLU A 229 34.76 -16.32 -16.14
C GLU A 229 33.73 -15.67 -15.19
N LEU A 230 32.67 -15.06 -15.72
CA LEU A 230 31.61 -14.42 -14.93
C LEU A 230 30.87 -15.41 -14.02
N ARG A 231 30.57 -16.63 -14.51
CA ARG A 231 29.94 -17.68 -13.70
C ARG A 231 30.84 -18.05 -12.52
N GLN A 232 32.12 -18.27 -12.77
CA GLN A 232 33.07 -18.63 -11.71
C GLN A 232 33.21 -17.50 -10.69
N GLU A 233 33.35 -16.25 -11.14
CA GLU A 233 33.45 -15.08 -10.26
C GLU A 233 32.19 -14.87 -9.42
N GLY A 234 31.00 -15.01 -10.02
CA GLY A 234 29.72 -14.89 -9.33
C GLY A 234 29.51 -15.95 -8.27
N LEU A 235 29.74 -17.22 -8.60
CA LEU A 235 29.64 -18.32 -7.63
C LEU A 235 30.69 -18.19 -6.52
N ASN A 236 31.89 -17.68 -6.82
CA ASN A 236 32.89 -17.37 -5.79
C ASN A 236 32.43 -16.23 -4.87
N ALA A 237 31.85 -15.15 -5.41
CA ALA A 237 31.30 -14.07 -4.58
C ALA A 237 30.19 -14.56 -3.65
N ILE A 238 29.31 -15.46 -4.14
CA ILE A 238 28.28 -16.11 -3.32
C ILE A 238 28.93 -16.95 -2.21
N ARG A 239 29.91 -17.79 -2.56
CA ARG A 239 30.60 -18.69 -1.62
C ARG A 239 31.38 -17.94 -0.54
N GLU A 240 32.10 -16.90 -0.93
CA GLU A 240 33.11 -16.24 -0.09
C GLU A 240 32.56 -15.03 0.65
N THR A 241 31.48 -14.41 0.16
CA THR A 241 30.90 -13.20 0.78
C THR A 241 29.46 -13.41 1.21
N VAL A 242 28.57 -13.81 0.31
CA VAL A 242 27.12 -13.86 0.58
C VAL A 242 26.78 -14.89 1.65
N ILE A 243 27.14 -16.16 1.43
CA ILE A 243 26.83 -17.24 2.38
C ILE A 243 27.47 -16.97 3.76
N PRO A 244 28.75 -16.55 3.86
CA PRO A 244 29.35 -16.16 5.15
C PRO A 244 28.63 -15.00 5.84
N ALA A 245 28.12 -14.02 5.10
CA ALA A 245 27.35 -12.93 5.66
C ALA A 245 26.03 -13.44 6.28
N TYR A 246 25.29 -14.31 5.59
CA TYR A 246 24.09 -14.95 6.16
C TYR A 246 24.40 -15.82 7.38
N LYS A 247 25.52 -16.57 7.38
CA LYS A 247 25.96 -17.34 8.56
C LYS A 247 26.24 -16.43 9.75
N THR A 248 26.88 -15.29 9.51
CA THR A 248 27.18 -14.29 10.55
C THR A 248 25.91 -13.68 11.10
N LEU A 249 24.97 -13.30 10.22
CA LEU A 249 23.66 -12.78 10.60
C LEU A 249 22.85 -13.82 11.39
N TYR A 250 22.77 -15.06 10.92
CA TYR A 250 22.07 -16.14 11.63
C TYR A 250 22.64 -16.35 13.04
N ALA A 251 23.97 -16.43 13.18
CA ALA A 251 24.62 -16.57 14.48
C ALA A 251 24.32 -15.37 15.41
N PHE A 252 24.43 -14.13 14.89
CA PHE A 252 24.05 -12.94 15.65
C PHE A 252 22.58 -12.97 16.09
N MET A 253 21.66 -13.25 15.16
CA MET A 253 20.23 -13.30 15.45
C MET A 253 19.90 -14.34 16.51
N LYS A 254 20.55 -15.50 16.45
CA LYS A 254 20.32 -16.62 17.37
C LYS A 254 20.94 -16.42 18.74
N ASP A 255 22.22 -16.02 18.77
CA ASP A 255 23.03 -16.06 19.99
C ASP A 255 23.11 -14.70 20.70
N GLU A 256 22.88 -13.59 19.98
CA GLU A 256 22.91 -12.23 20.54
C GLU A 256 21.54 -11.54 20.52
N TYR A 257 20.78 -11.55 19.41
CA TYR A 257 19.51 -10.83 19.32
C TYR A 257 18.37 -11.54 20.06
N PHE A 258 18.13 -12.83 19.75
CA PHE A 258 17.00 -13.60 20.28
C PHE A 258 16.93 -13.65 21.82
N PRO A 259 18.04 -13.79 22.58
CA PRO A 259 18.01 -13.72 24.04
C PRO A 259 17.47 -12.39 24.59
N HIS A 260 17.56 -11.31 23.81
CA HIS A 260 17.08 -9.97 24.17
C HIS A 260 15.76 -9.61 23.50
N ALA A 261 15.25 -10.42 22.57
CA ALA A 261 13.96 -10.20 21.93
C ALA A 261 12.84 -10.19 22.99
N ARG A 262 11.86 -9.31 22.77
CA ARG A 262 10.82 -9.02 23.77
C ARG A 262 9.75 -10.10 23.81
N GLU A 263 9.20 -10.33 25.00
CA GLU A 263 8.03 -11.18 25.21
C GLU A 263 6.72 -10.43 24.89
N SER A 264 6.69 -9.12 25.12
CA SER A 264 5.53 -8.29 24.81
C SER A 264 5.30 -8.22 23.31
N LEU A 265 4.04 -8.04 22.90
CA LEU A 265 3.64 -7.88 21.49
C LEU A 265 3.42 -6.42 21.12
N ALA A 266 2.98 -5.59 22.06
CA ALA A 266 2.56 -4.22 21.79
C ALA A 266 3.73 -3.34 21.35
N ALA A 267 3.51 -2.49 20.34
CA ALA A 267 4.52 -1.51 19.94
C ALA A 267 4.73 -0.45 21.04
N GLU A 268 3.68 -0.17 21.83
CA GLU A 268 3.73 0.76 22.96
C GLU A 268 4.65 0.32 24.11
N ASP A 269 4.99 -0.97 24.18
CA ASP A 269 5.90 -1.51 25.21
C ASP A 269 7.39 -1.27 24.88
N GLN A 270 7.69 -0.81 23.67
CA GLN A 270 9.06 -0.47 23.28
C GLN A 270 9.49 0.90 23.83
N PRO A 271 10.80 1.22 23.85
CA PRO A 271 11.28 2.58 24.13
C PRO A 271 10.59 3.62 23.24
N ASP A 272 10.03 4.66 23.86
CA ASP A 272 9.21 5.68 23.19
C ASP A 272 7.99 5.12 22.44
N GLY A 273 7.53 3.92 22.81
CA GLY A 273 6.59 3.09 22.05
C GLY A 273 5.27 3.77 21.69
N LYS A 274 4.73 4.64 22.56
CA LYS A 274 3.54 5.44 22.24
C LYS A 274 3.77 6.43 21.10
N ALA A 275 4.92 7.10 21.11
CA ALA A 275 5.28 8.04 20.05
C ALA A 275 5.60 7.29 18.75
N TYR A 276 6.26 6.14 18.84
CA TYR A 276 6.51 5.24 17.72
C TYR A 276 5.22 4.69 17.09
N TYR A 277 4.30 4.11 17.87
CA TYR A 277 3.05 3.61 17.31
C TYR A 277 2.21 4.74 16.67
N ARG A 278 2.23 5.93 17.27
CA ARG A 278 1.64 7.14 16.67
C ARG A 278 2.31 7.55 15.36
N SER A 279 3.63 7.41 15.21
CA SER A 279 4.30 7.70 13.93
C SER A 279 3.92 6.67 12.87
N GLN A 280 3.87 5.38 13.21
CA GLN A 280 3.47 4.34 12.26
C GLN A 280 2.03 4.51 11.78
N ILE A 281 1.10 4.89 12.67
CA ILE A 281 -0.27 5.25 12.26
C ILE A 281 -0.23 6.37 11.21
N ARG A 282 0.53 7.44 11.45
CA ARG A 282 0.63 8.57 10.48
C ARG A 282 1.31 8.17 9.18
N GLU A 283 2.32 7.31 9.22
CA GLU A 283 2.99 6.78 8.03
C GLU A 283 1.99 6.05 7.14
N TYR A 284 1.31 5.03 7.67
CA TYR A 284 0.50 4.14 6.86
C TYR A 284 -0.88 4.70 6.52
N THR A 285 -1.49 5.45 7.44
CA THR A 285 -2.83 6.01 7.24
C THR A 285 -2.83 7.41 6.63
N THR A 286 -1.72 8.15 6.78
CA THR A 286 -1.63 9.60 6.49
C THR A 286 -2.56 10.49 7.34
N LEU A 287 -3.13 9.93 8.41
CA LEU A 287 -4.04 10.58 9.34
C LEU A 287 -3.42 10.66 10.74
N ASP A 288 -3.79 11.68 11.50
CA ASP A 288 -3.33 11.88 12.89
C ASP A 288 -4.35 11.35 13.92
N MET A 289 -4.99 10.21 13.64
CA MET A 289 -6.08 9.63 14.45
C MET A 289 -5.59 8.79 15.61
N SER A 290 -6.10 8.99 16.83
CA SER A 290 -5.68 8.20 18.01
C SER A 290 -6.00 6.70 17.86
N PRO A 291 -5.20 5.80 18.47
CA PRO A 291 -5.53 4.37 18.51
C PRO A 291 -6.94 4.09 19.04
N ASP A 292 -7.37 4.83 20.07
CA ASP A 292 -8.73 4.76 20.62
C ASP A 292 -9.83 5.08 19.59
N GLU A 293 -9.64 6.12 18.79
CA GLU A 293 -10.59 6.50 17.73
C GLU A 293 -10.65 5.42 16.65
N ILE A 294 -9.49 4.91 16.22
CA ILE A 294 -9.38 3.86 15.21
C ILE A 294 -10.05 2.57 15.71
N HIS A 295 -9.79 2.16 16.95
CA HIS A 295 -10.39 0.97 17.55
C HIS A 295 -11.92 1.07 17.57
N LYS A 296 -12.46 2.22 18.02
CA LYS A 296 -13.91 2.46 18.06
C LYS A 296 -14.55 2.43 16.67
N ILE A 297 -13.85 2.93 15.65
CA ILE A 297 -14.30 2.81 14.26
C ILE A 297 -14.35 1.33 13.90
N GLY A 298 -13.25 0.59 14.08
CA GLY A 298 -13.19 -0.85 13.79
C GLY A 298 -14.34 -1.65 14.40
N ILE A 299 -14.62 -1.46 15.69
CA ILE A 299 -15.73 -2.16 16.39
C ILE A 299 -17.08 -1.87 15.73
N ARG A 300 -17.35 -0.60 15.37
CA ARG A 300 -18.61 -0.21 14.73
C ARG A 300 -18.73 -0.81 13.33
N GLU A 301 -17.66 -0.77 12.54
CA GLU A 301 -17.68 -1.26 11.17
C GLU A 301 -17.80 -2.78 11.11
N VAL A 302 -17.10 -3.50 11.99
CA VAL A 302 -17.25 -4.96 12.14
C VAL A 302 -18.69 -5.33 12.51
N ALA A 303 -19.32 -4.62 13.46
CA ALA A 303 -20.71 -4.87 13.82
C ALA A 303 -21.68 -4.63 12.64
N GLY A 304 -21.45 -3.59 11.84
CA GLY A 304 -22.22 -3.29 10.64
C GLY A 304 -22.08 -4.37 9.56
N LEU A 305 -20.86 -4.86 9.34
CA LEU A 305 -20.57 -5.94 8.40
C LEU A 305 -21.14 -7.27 8.87
N HIS A 306 -21.04 -7.59 10.16
CA HIS A 306 -21.63 -8.79 10.75
C HIS A 306 -23.14 -8.86 10.50
N LYS A 307 -23.85 -7.73 10.65
CA LYS A 307 -25.28 -7.66 10.32
C LYS A 307 -25.58 -7.96 8.84
N GLN A 308 -24.73 -7.48 7.92
CA GLN A 308 -24.86 -7.78 6.50
C GLN A 308 -24.57 -9.26 6.22
N MET A 309 -23.55 -9.83 6.85
CA MET A 309 -23.20 -11.25 6.74
C MET A 309 -24.34 -12.16 7.20
N LEU A 310 -25.02 -11.82 8.30
CA LEU A 310 -26.22 -12.55 8.75
C LEU A 310 -27.35 -12.49 7.71
N GLY A 311 -27.53 -11.35 7.04
CA GLY A 311 -28.49 -11.18 5.95
C GLY A 311 -28.19 -12.12 4.78
N VAL A 312 -26.95 -12.11 4.29
CA VAL A 312 -26.51 -12.97 3.18
C VAL A 312 -26.51 -14.45 3.57
N MET A 313 -26.14 -14.79 4.80
CA MET A 313 -26.22 -16.15 5.33
C MET A 313 -27.65 -16.69 5.23
N ALA A 314 -28.67 -15.89 5.53
CA ALA A 314 -30.06 -16.33 5.43
C ALA A 314 -30.50 -16.71 4.00
N GLU A 315 -29.90 -16.07 2.97
CA GLU A 315 -30.14 -16.39 1.55
C GLU A 315 -29.63 -17.79 1.16
N THR A 316 -28.64 -18.32 1.87
CA THR A 316 -28.10 -19.67 1.65
C THR A 316 -29.03 -20.78 2.19
N HIS A 317 -30.04 -20.40 2.98
CA HIS A 317 -30.95 -21.31 3.69
C HIS A 317 -30.27 -22.29 4.67
N PHE A 318 -29.01 -22.04 5.04
CA PHE A 318 -28.26 -22.84 6.01
C PHE A 318 -29.01 -22.98 7.35
N LYS A 319 -28.96 -24.18 7.94
CA LYS A 319 -29.65 -24.51 9.20
C LYS A 319 -28.62 -24.57 10.33
N GLY A 320 -28.33 -23.43 10.93
CA GLY A 320 -27.39 -23.30 12.04
C GLY A 320 -27.17 -21.84 12.42
N ASP A 321 -26.35 -21.61 13.44
CA ASP A 321 -25.91 -20.27 13.80
C ASP A 321 -24.71 -19.82 12.96
N PHE A 322 -24.29 -18.57 13.16
CA PHE A 322 -23.19 -17.96 12.41
C PHE A 322 -21.87 -18.72 12.56
N ALA A 323 -21.55 -19.21 13.77
CA ALA A 323 -20.32 -19.96 14.02
C ALA A 323 -20.33 -21.30 13.27
N ALA A 324 -21.46 -22.02 13.27
CA ALA A 324 -21.64 -23.23 12.48
C ALA A 324 -21.53 -22.96 10.98
N PHE A 325 -22.02 -21.81 10.50
CA PHE A 325 -21.89 -21.40 9.11
C PHE A 325 -20.44 -21.10 8.71
N LEU A 326 -19.70 -20.36 9.52
CA LEU A 326 -18.26 -20.13 9.29
C LEU A 326 -17.48 -21.46 9.26
N LYS A 327 -17.78 -22.37 10.19
CA LYS A 327 -17.18 -23.71 10.19
C LYS A 327 -17.51 -24.48 8.91
N PHE A 328 -18.76 -24.42 8.44
CA PHE A 328 -19.17 -25.03 7.18
C PHE A 328 -18.38 -24.47 5.99
N LEU A 329 -18.26 -23.15 5.88
CA LEU A 329 -17.44 -22.50 4.84
C LEU A 329 -15.96 -22.90 4.88
N ARG A 330 -15.41 -23.14 6.08
CA ARG A 330 -14.00 -23.50 6.30
C ARG A 330 -13.69 -24.99 6.05
N THR A 331 -14.69 -25.84 5.90
CA THR A 331 -14.49 -27.30 5.94
C THR A 331 -15.19 -28.06 4.83
N ASP A 332 -16.24 -27.50 4.22
CA ASP A 332 -16.95 -28.22 3.16
C ASP A 332 -16.12 -28.21 1.85
N PRO A 333 -15.81 -29.39 1.28
CA PRO A 333 -14.98 -29.49 0.08
C PRO A 333 -15.52 -28.75 -1.16
N GLN A 334 -16.81 -28.38 -1.18
CA GLN A 334 -17.39 -27.64 -2.30
C GLN A 334 -16.77 -26.25 -2.50
N PHE A 335 -16.15 -25.70 -1.46
CA PHE A 335 -15.59 -24.35 -1.48
C PHE A 335 -14.11 -24.30 -1.86
N TYR A 336 -13.49 -25.42 -2.20
CA TYR A 336 -12.04 -25.49 -2.41
C TYR A 336 -11.69 -26.04 -3.79
N PRO A 337 -10.67 -25.47 -4.47
CA PRO A 337 -10.19 -25.99 -5.72
C PRO A 337 -9.51 -27.34 -5.53
N LYS A 338 -9.60 -28.22 -6.51
CA LYS A 338 -8.95 -29.54 -6.48
C LYS A 338 -7.50 -29.49 -6.95
N THR A 339 -7.17 -28.51 -7.80
CA THR A 339 -5.82 -28.30 -8.33
C THR A 339 -5.47 -26.82 -8.39
N GLY A 340 -4.17 -26.51 -8.39
CA GLY A 340 -3.70 -25.13 -8.61
C GLY A 340 -4.15 -24.56 -9.96
N ASP A 341 -4.17 -25.40 -11.00
CA ASP A 341 -4.68 -25.03 -12.33
C ASP A 341 -6.15 -24.62 -12.32
N GLU A 342 -6.99 -25.28 -11.51
CA GLU A 342 -8.40 -24.90 -11.35
C GLU A 342 -8.52 -23.51 -10.73
N LEU A 343 -7.78 -23.26 -9.64
CA LEU A 343 -7.75 -21.95 -8.98
C LEU A 343 -7.29 -20.83 -9.92
N LEU A 344 -6.23 -21.06 -10.71
CA LEU A 344 -5.73 -20.10 -11.69
C LEU A 344 -6.74 -19.83 -12.81
N LYS A 345 -7.45 -20.87 -13.29
CA LYS A 345 -8.49 -20.72 -14.33
C LYS A 345 -9.70 -19.95 -13.82
N ASP A 346 -10.10 -20.19 -12.57
CA ASP A 346 -11.20 -19.44 -11.93
C ASP A 346 -10.82 -17.97 -11.74
N ALA A 347 -9.59 -17.68 -11.29
CA ALA A 347 -9.06 -16.32 -11.21
C ALA A 347 -9.05 -15.62 -12.57
N ALA A 348 -8.58 -16.31 -13.62
CA ALA A 348 -8.58 -15.78 -14.99
C ALA A 348 -10.00 -15.54 -15.54
N TRP A 349 -10.95 -16.43 -15.23
CA TRP A 349 -12.35 -16.25 -15.61
C TRP A 349 -12.96 -15.02 -14.92
N LEU A 350 -12.71 -14.84 -13.63
CA LEU A 350 -13.16 -13.67 -12.86
C LEU A 350 -12.58 -12.37 -13.44
N ALA A 351 -11.27 -12.33 -13.70
CA ALA A 351 -10.62 -11.19 -14.34
C ALA A 351 -11.27 -10.88 -15.70
N LYS A 352 -11.61 -11.91 -16.49
CA LYS A 352 -12.28 -11.70 -17.78
C LYS A 352 -13.70 -11.16 -17.67
N ARG A 353 -14.44 -11.54 -16.62
CA ARG A 353 -15.75 -10.96 -16.32
C ARG A 353 -15.62 -9.47 -15.97
N VAL A 354 -14.59 -9.10 -15.22
CA VAL A 354 -14.29 -7.69 -14.91
C VAL A 354 -13.98 -6.90 -16.16
N ASP A 355 -13.19 -7.41 -17.12
CA ASP A 355 -12.94 -6.72 -18.40
C ASP A 355 -14.24 -6.29 -19.11
N GLY A 356 -15.29 -7.12 -19.02
CA GLY A 356 -16.59 -6.85 -19.63
C GLY A 356 -17.41 -5.77 -18.92
N LYS A 357 -16.96 -5.27 -17.76
CA LYS A 357 -17.66 -4.31 -16.89
C LYS A 357 -16.84 -3.08 -16.54
N VAL A 358 -15.50 -3.18 -16.55
CA VAL A 358 -14.61 -2.14 -16.04
C VAL A 358 -14.78 -0.80 -16.77
N GLY A 359 -15.07 -0.83 -18.07
CA GLY A 359 -15.34 0.39 -18.86
C GLY A 359 -16.64 1.12 -18.50
N ASP A 360 -17.57 0.46 -17.79
CA ASP A 360 -18.81 1.09 -17.32
C ASP A 360 -18.58 1.92 -16.05
N ILE A 361 -17.50 1.63 -15.31
CA ILE A 361 -17.20 2.28 -14.02
C ILE A 361 -15.89 3.07 -14.03
N ILE A 362 -14.93 2.78 -14.89
CA ILE A 362 -13.68 3.55 -15.06
C ILE A 362 -13.73 4.27 -16.41
N GLY A 363 -13.32 5.55 -16.45
CA GLY A 363 -13.24 6.30 -17.70
C GLY A 363 -12.00 5.96 -18.51
N ARG A 364 -10.82 6.15 -17.91
CA ARG A 364 -9.50 5.87 -18.51
C ARG A 364 -8.97 4.51 -18.08
N LEU A 365 -8.80 3.62 -19.06
CA LEU A 365 -8.20 2.29 -18.84
C LEU A 365 -6.70 2.31 -19.20
N PRO A 366 -5.86 1.53 -18.50
CA PRO A 366 -4.45 1.41 -18.86
C PRO A 366 -4.29 0.63 -20.18
N ARG A 367 -3.19 0.91 -20.88
CA ARG A 367 -2.72 0.12 -22.02
C ARG A 367 -1.95 -1.12 -21.56
N GLY A 368 -1.25 -1.02 -20.43
CA GLY A 368 -0.58 -2.13 -19.75
C GLY A 368 -1.55 -3.25 -19.42
N ARG A 369 -1.11 -4.48 -19.64
CA ARG A 369 -1.86 -5.70 -19.29
C ARG A 369 -1.09 -6.45 -18.20
N PHE A 370 -1.81 -7.27 -17.44
CA PHE A 370 -1.22 -8.17 -16.46
C PHE A 370 -1.38 -9.63 -16.86
N THR A 371 -0.46 -10.47 -16.39
CA THR A 371 -0.55 -11.93 -16.42
C THR A 371 -1.02 -12.48 -15.08
N ILE A 372 -1.49 -13.73 -15.04
CA ILE A 372 -1.86 -14.43 -13.81
C ILE A 372 -0.94 -15.64 -13.67
N GLU A 373 -0.21 -15.71 -12.57
CA GLU A 373 0.81 -16.73 -12.35
C GLU A 373 0.71 -17.34 -10.95
N PRO A 374 1.12 -18.61 -10.76
CA PRO A 374 1.24 -19.16 -9.43
C PRO A 374 2.39 -18.47 -8.69
N VAL A 375 2.24 -18.33 -7.37
CA VAL A 375 3.36 -17.93 -6.51
C VAL A 375 4.51 -18.95 -6.64
N PRO A 376 5.77 -18.50 -6.79
CA PRO A 376 6.92 -19.41 -6.83
C PRO A 376 6.97 -20.36 -5.62
N ALA A 377 7.25 -21.64 -5.89
CA ALA A 377 7.09 -22.71 -4.90
C ALA A 377 7.98 -22.56 -3.65
N ASP A 378 9.09 -21.83 -3.75
CA ASP A 378 10.05 -21.59 -2.69
C ASP A 378 9.60 -20.55 -1.65
N VAL A 379 8.69 -19.64 -2.04
CA VAL A 379 8.09 -18.62 -1.15
C VAL A 379 6.61 -18.89 -0.84
N ALA A 380 5.93 -19.71 -1.64
CA ALA A 380 4.50 -19.99 -1.51
C ALA A 380 4.00 -20.39 -0.10
N PRO A 381 4.74 -21.15 0.73
CA PRO A 381 4.28 -21.53 2.07
C PRO A 381 4.09 -20.38 3.07
N VAL A 382 4.84 -19.28 2.89
CA VAL A 382 4.77 -18.08 3.75
C VAL A 382 4.08 -16.92 3.03
N TYR A 383 3.63 -17.15 1.79
CA TYR A 383 2.94 -16.16 0.98
C TYR A 383 1.44 -16.14 1.34
N THR A 384 0.83 -14.97 1.27
CA THR A 384 -0.63 -14.79 1.45
C THR A 384 -1.42 -15.43 0.30
N ALA A 385 -2.73 -15.19 0.21
CA ALA A 385 -3.55 -15.76 -0.86
C ALA A 385 -3.16 -15.30 -2.28
N GLY A 386 -2.59 -14.10 -2.41
CA GLY A 386 -2.11 -13.53 -3.66
C GLY A 386 -1.53 -12.12 -3.46
N ARG A 387 -0.87 -11.58 -4.48
CA ARG A 387 -0.48 -10.15 -4.56
C ARG A 387 -0.53 -9.67 -6.02
N GLY A 388 -0.88 -8.41 -6.20
CA GLY A 388 -0.97 -7.72 -7.47
C GLY A 388 0.15 -6.71 -7.71
N GLY A 389 0.57 -6.60 -8.96
CA GLY A 389 1.47 -5.58 -9.48
C GLY A 389 0.96 -5.04 -10.82
N PRO A 390 1.64 -4.05 -11.43
CA PRO A 390 1.20 -3.44 -12.69
C PRO A 390 1.08 -4.48 -13.82
N HIS A 391 1.90 -5.53 -13.80
CA HIS A 391 1.99 -6.50 -14.90
C HIS A 391 1.70 -7.95 -14.48
N ILE A 392 1.44 -8.21 -13.20
CA ILE A 392 1.26 -9.57 -12.69
C ILE A 392 0.24 -9.62 -11.55
N TYR A 393 -0.54 -10.69 -11.53
CA TYR A 393 -1.37 -11.11 -10.40
C TYR A 393 -0.91 -12.51 -9.99
N LEU A 394 -0.20 -12.58 -8.86
CA LEU A 394 0.27 -13.83 -8.29
C LEU A 394 -0.84 -14.45 -7.44
N VAL A 395 -1.18 -15.70 -7.72
CA VAL A 395 -2.20 -16.48 -6.99
C VAL A 395 -1.51 -17.63 -6.27
N ASN A 396 -1.69 -17.74 -4.96
CA ASN A 396 -1.02 -18.77 -4.19
C ASN A 396 -1.73 -20.13 -4.33
N THR A 397 -1.08 -21.06 -5.01
CA THR A 397 -1.56 -22.43 -5.23
C THR A 397 -1.06 -23.43 -4.17
N TYR A 398 -0.29 -22.97 -3.17
CA TYR A 398 0.09 -23.76 -2.02
C TYR A 398 -1.09 -23.91 -1.04
N ASP A 399 -1.19 -25.09 -0.44
CA ASP A 399 -2.22 -25.46 0.55
C ASP A 399 -3.65 -25.10 0.09
N LEU A 400 -4.12 -25.73 -1.00
CA LEU A 400 -5.44 -25.47 -1.60
C LEU A 400 -6.63 -25.52 -0.61
N PRO A 401 -6.65 -26.37 0.43
CA PRO A 401 -7.67 -26.31 1.49
C PRO A 401 -7.71 -25.00 2.29
N SER A 402 -6.73 -24.12 2.12
CA SER A 402 -6.68 -22.75 2.67
C SER A 402 -6.95 -21.69 1.59
N ARG A 403 -7.49 -22.07 0.42
CA ARG A 403 -7.77 -21.18 -0.72
C ARG A 403 -9.24 -21.25 -1.15
N PRO A 404 -10.18 -20.70 -0.35
CA PRO A 404 -11.60 -20.85 -0.63
C PRO A 404 -12.06 -20.06 -1.88
N LEU A 405 -12.84 -20.71 -2.74
CA LEU A 405 -13.38 -20.16 -3.97
C LEU A 405 -14.33 -18.98 -3.74
N TYR A 406 -15.06 -18.93 -2.61
CA TYR A 406 -15.94 -17.81 -2.28
C TYR A 406 -15.19 -16.50 -2.02
N ALA A 407 -13.90 -16.56 -1.64
CA ALA A 407 -13.06 -15.39 -1.41
C ALA A 407 -12.35 -14.91 -2.68
N LEU A 408 -12.17 -15.80 -3.66
CA LEU A 408 -11.42 -15.54 -4.89
C LEU A 408 -11.94 -14.34 -5.71
N PRO A 409 -13.27 -14.06 -5.82
CA PRO A 409 -13.74 -12.87 -6.51
C PRO A 409 -13.26 -11.57 -5.86
N ALA A 410 -13.28 -11.47 -4.53
CA ALA A 410 -12.80 -10.29 -3.81
C ALA A 410 -11.27 -10.14 -3.96
N LEU A 411 -10.52 -11.24 -3.80
CA LEU A 411 -9.07 -11.23 -4.04
C LEU A 411 -8.72 -10.79 -5.46
N THR A 412 -9.42 -11.31 -6.47
CA THR A 412 -9.17 -10.98 -7.88
C THR A 412 -9.45 -9.49 -8.16
N LEU A 413 -10.54 -8.94 -7.62
CA LEU A 413 -10.84 -7.51 -7.74
C LEU A 413 -9.80 -6.62 -7.04
N HIS A 414 -9.24 -7.09 -5.92
CA HIS A 414 -8.24 -6.39 -5.13
C HIS A 414 -6.88 -6.35 -5.83
N GLU A 415 -6.35 -7.52 -6.20
CA GLU A 415 -4.98 -7.64 -6.71
C GLU A 415 -4.87 -7.26 -8.20
N SER A 416 -5.91 -7.52 -8.99
CA SER A 416 -5.84 -7.39 -10.45
C SER A 416 -6.55 -6.12 -10.96
N SER A 417 -7.45 -6.27 -11.93
CA SER A 417 -8.35 -5.20 -12.37
C SER A 417 -9.69 -5.30 -11.61
N PRO A 418 -10.28 -4.19 -11.13
CA PRO A 418 -9.82 -2.81 -11.27
C PRO A 418 -8.90 -2.32 -10.13
N GLY A 419 -8.45 -3.22 -9.23
CA GLY A 419 -7.59 -2.91 -8.10
C GLY A 419 -6.13 -2.60 -8.47
N HIS A 420 -5.17 -3.28 -7.84
CA HIS A 420 -3.74 -2.93 -7.93
C HIS A 420 -3.19 -2.94 -9.36
N SER A 421 -3.43 -3.98 -10.17
CA SER A 421 -2.88 -4.01 -11.53
C SER A 421 -3.34 -2.82 -12.38
N LEU A 422 -4.62 -2.43 -12.28
CA LEU A 422 -5.13 -1.27 -13.02
C LEU A 422 -4.56 0.03 -12.45
N GLN A 423 -4.56 0.20 -11.13
CA GLN A 423 -4.09 1.41 -10.45
C GLN A 423 -2.60 1.67 -10.70
N LEU A 424 -1.77 0.63 -10.65
CA LEU A 424 -0.33 0.73 -10.85
C LEU A 424 0.00 0.93 -12.34
N SER A 425 -0.67 0.22 -13.26
CA SER A 425 -0.49 0.44 -14.69
C SER A 425 -0.84 1.87 -15.10
N LEU A 426 -1.93 2.43 -14.57
CA LEU A 426 -2.27 3.83 -14.83
C LEU A 426 -1.22 4.77 -14.28
N ALA A 427 -0.66 4.51 -13.10
CA ALA A 427 0.40 5.32 -12.50
C ALA A 427 1.69 5.31 -13.35
N GLU A 428 2.07 4.17 -13.94
CA GLU A 428 3.20 4.07 -14.87
C GLU A 428 2.98 4.85 -16.17
N GLU A 429 1.72 4.94 -16.62
CA GLU A 429 1.32 5.63 -17.83
C GLU A 429 1.01 7.13 -17.63
N GLN A 430 1.08 7.64 -16.40
CA GLN A 430 0.84 9.05 -16.12
C GLN A 430 1.89 9.95 -16.78
N PRO A 431 1.53 11.19 -17.19
CA PRO A 431 2.49 12.21 -17.59
C PRO A 431 3.56 12.41 -16.52
N GLU A 432 4.74 12.93 -16.91
CA GLU A 432 5.86 13.08 -15.97
C GLU A 432 5.48 13.89 -14.72
N VAL A 433 5.37 13.18 -13.59
CA VAL A 433 5.35 13.74 -12.24
C VAL A 433 6.78 13.72 -11.67
N PRO A 434 7.09 14.54 -10.65
CA PRO A 434 8.39 14.48 -9.99
C PRO A 434 8.75 13.05 -9.55
N GLN A 435 10.01 12.65 -9.71
CA GLN A 435 10.46 11.26 -9.47
C GLN A 435 10.13 10.77 -8.06
N TYR A 436 10.30 11.62 -7.03
CA TYR A 436 9.97 11.25 -5.65
C TYR A 436 8.49 10.89 -5.46
N ARG A 437 7.59 11.33 -6.35
CA ARG A 437 6.16 10.99 -6.35
C ARG A 437 5.89 9.76 -7.20
N ARG A 438 6.56 9.63 -8.35
CA ARG A 438 6.44 8.47 -9.24
C ARG A 438 6.77 7.15 -8.52
N PHE A 439 7.81 7.17 -7.68
CA PHE A 439 8.33 5.98 -6.99
C PHE A 439 7.93 5.93 -5.51
N ASN A 440 6.87 6.63 -5.12
CA ASN A 440 6.36 6.62 -3.75
C ASN A 440 4.99 5.96 -3.69
N TYR A 441 4.83 5.03 -2.75
CA TYR A 441 3.58 4.31 -2.52
C TYR A 441 3.05 4.63 -1.12
N ILE A 442 1.84 5.19 -1.07
CA ILE A 442 1.11 5.49 0.16
C ILE A 442 0.08 4.39 0.38
N SER A 443 0.30 3.61 1.44
CA SER A 443 -0.50 2.41 1.74
C SER A 443 -2.00 2.71 1.79
N ALA A 444 -2.44 3.73 2.55
CA ALA A 444 -3.87 4.03 2.65
C ALA A 444 -4.54 4.40 1.32
N TYR A 445 -3.81 5.01 0.39
CA TYR A 445 -4.37 5.29 -0.93
C TYR A 445 -4.50 4.01 -1.76
N GLY A 446 -3.39 3.26 -1.90
CA GLY A 446 -3.35 2.09 -2.78
C GLY A 446 -4.21 0.95 -2.26
N GLU A 447 -4.09 0.63 -0.98
CA GLU A 447 -4.88 -0.41 -0.31
C GLU A 447 -6.34 0.00 -0.17
N GLY A 448 -6.60 1.29 0.08
CA GLY A 448 -7.95 1.83 0.10
C GLY A 448 -8.65 1.72 -1.26
N TRP A 449 -7.93 1.99 -2.35
CA TRP A 449 -8.43 1.80 -3.71
C TRP A 449 -8.75 0.34 -4.00
N ALA A 450 -7.82 -0.58 -3.74
CA ALA A 450 -8.01 -2.00 -3.99
C ALA A 450 -9.19 -2.57 -3.17
N LEU A 451 -9.31 -2.19 -1.90
CA LEU A 451 -10.44 -2.58 -1.06
C LEU A 451 -11.77 -1.97 -1.53
N TYR A 452 -11.76 -0.74 -2.06
CA TYR A 452 -12.93 -0.13 -2.68
C TYR A 452 -13.33 -0.85 -3.98
N CYS A 453 -12.38 -1.40 -4.73
CA CYS A 453 -12.66 -2.23 -5.90
C CYS A 453 -13.36 -3.55 -5.54
N GLU A 454 -13.12 -4.12 -4.36
CA GLU A 454 -13.92 -5.24 -3.86
C GLU A 454 -15.39 -4.81 -3.71
N TYR A 455 -15.65 -3.65 -3.10
CA TYR A 455 -17.02 -3.10 -3.02
C TYR A 455 -17.67 -2.94 -4.40
N LEU A 456 -16.91 -2.43 -5.40
CA LEU A 456 -17.38 -2.29 -6.78
C LEU A 456 -17.76 -3.62 -7.45
N GLY A 457 -17.27 -4.76 -6.95
CA GLY A 457 -17.71 -6.09 -7.37
C GLY A 457 -19.23 -6.29 -7.26
N ASN A 458 -19.87 -5.64 -6.27
CA ASN A 458 -21.33 -5.64 -6.14
C ASN A 458 -22.02 -4.87 -7.28
N GLU A 459 -21.46 -3.72 -7.66
CA GLU A 459 -22.02 -2.86 -8.72
C GLU A 459 -21.78 -3.45 -10.11
N MET A 460 -20.66 -4.16 -10.30
CA MET A 460 -20.36 -4.89 -11.53
C MET A 460 -21.11 -6.23 -11.67
N GLY A 461 -21.70 -6.74 -10.58
CA GLY A 461 -22.36 -8.05 -10.54
C GLY A 461 -21.38 -9.22 -10.59
N ILE A 462 -20.17 -9.06 -10.04
CA ILE A 462 -19.14 -10.12 -10.01
C ILE A 462 -19.49 -11.22 -9.00
N TYR A 463 -20.09 -10.84 -7.86
CA TYR A 463 -20.55 -11.77 -6.82
C TYR A 463 -21.90 -12.41 -7.20
N GLU A 464 -21.86 -13.59 -7.83
CA GLU A 464 -23.05 -14.23 -8.41
C GLU A 464 -23.86 -14.98 -7.34
N THR A 465 -23.17 -15.66 -6.44
CA THR A 465 -23.81 -16.47 -5.40
C THR A 465 -23.87 -15.76 -4.06
N ALA A 466 -24.75 -16.23 -3.18
CA ALA A 466 -24.76 -15.77 -1.78
C ALA A 466 -23.43 -16.11 -1.08
N TYR A 467 -22.74 -17.18 -1.49
CA TYR A 467 -21.41 -17.51 -0.97
C TYR A 467 -20.35 -16.51 -1.43
N ASP A 468 -20.37 -16.06 -2.69
CA ASP A 468 -19.45 -15.02 -3.18
C ASP A 468 -19.66 -13.70 -2.43
N ARG A 469 -20.94 -13.31 -2.23
CA ARG A 469 -21.29 -12.12 -1.45
C ARG A 469 -20.86 -12.25 0.01
N PHE A 470 -20.99 -13.43 0.60
CA PHE A 470 -20.49 -13.68 1.94
C PHE A 470 -18.97 -13.65 2.01
N GLY A 471 -18.27 -14.19 1.01
CA GLY A 471 -16.81 -14.11 0.88
C GLY A 471 -16.32 -12.66 0.79
N TYR A 472 -16.96 -11.83 -0.03
CA TYR A 472 -16.76 -10.38 -0.04
C TYR A 472 -16.95 -9.75 1.35
N LEU A 473 -18.09 -9.99 1.98
CA LEU A 473 -18.37 -9.41 3.30
C LEU A 473 -17.39 -9.91 4.37
N SER A 474 -16.93 -11.16 4.27
CA SER A 474 -15.88 -11.71 5.14
C SER A 474 -14.54 -11.01 4.93
N TYR A 475 -14.16 -10.72 3.67
CA TYR A 475 -12.95 -9.94 3.36
C TYR A 475 -13.04 -8.51 3.88
N GLN A 476 -14.19 -7.87 3.75
CA GLN A 476 -14.47 -6.56 4.32
C GLN A 476 -14.42 -6.59 5.86
N ALA A 477 -15.04 -7.60 6.48
CA ALA A 477 -15.04 -7.78 7.93
C ALA A 477 -13.62 -8.00 8.45
N TRP A 478 -12.79 -8.72 7.69
CA TRP A 478 -11.38 -8.85 8.00
C TRP A 478 -10.62 -7.52 7.94
N ARG A 479 -10.77 -6.71 6.88
CA ARG A 479 -10.10 -5.39 6.82
C ARG A 479 -10.63 -4.43 7.89
N ALA A 480 -11.91 -4.48 8.25
CA ALA A 480 -12.44 -3.73 9.39
C ALA A 480 -11.88 -4.25 10.72
N ALA A 481 -11.74 -5.57 10.86
CA ALA A 481 -11.18 -6.21 12.05
C ALA A 481 -9.70 -5.88 12.23
N ARG A 482 -8.93 -5.61 11.16
CA ARG A 482 -7.56 -5.09 11.26
C ARG A 482 -7.48 -3.81 12.10
N LEU A 483 -8.47 -2.91 12.00
CA LEU A 483 -8.52 -1.71 12.85
C LEU A 483 -8.59 -2.06 14.34
N VAL A 484 -9.33 -3.11 14.68
CA VAL A 484 -9.55 -3.57 16.05
C VAL A 484 -8.36 -4.38 16.56
N VAL A 485 -7.83 -5.28 15.73
CA VAL A 485 -6.75 -6.19 16.10
C VAL A 485 -5.42 -5.44 16.24
N ASP A 486 -5.07 -4.56 15.30
CA ASP A 486 -3.81 -3.80 15.35
C ASP A 486 -3.78 -2.89 16.59
N THR A 487 -4.84 -2.10 16.80
CA THR A 487 -4.97 -1.28 18.03
C THR A 487 -5.15 -2.13 19.28
N GLY A 488 -5.81 -3.28 19.17
CA GLY A 488 -5.93 -4.26 20.23
C GLY A 488 -4.57 -4.74 20.72
N LEU A 489 -3.71 -5.18 19.80
CA LEU A 489 -2.36 -5.66 20.06
C LEU A 489 -1.46 -4.53 20.59
N HIS A 490 -1.41 -3.39 19.90
CA HIS A 490 -0.38 -2.38 20.15
C HIS A 490 -0.76 -1.32 21.18
N HIS A 491 -2.04 -1.11 21.44
CA HIS A 491 -2.51 -0.07 22.38
C HIS A 491 -3.31 -0.65 23.56
N LEU A 492 -4.11 -1.70 23.33
CA LEU A 492 -4.88 -2.36 24.39
C LEU A 492 -4.20 -3.61 24.95
N HIS A 493 -2.98 -3.91 24.50
CA HIS A 493 -2.15 -5.05 24.93
C HIS A 493 -2.88 -6.40 24.85
N TRP A 494 -3.66 -6.62 23.79
CA TRP A 494 -4.22 -7.93 23.50
C TRP A 494 -3.11 -8.95 23.32
N SER A 495 -3.35 -10.15 23.82
CA SER A 495 -2.57 -11.33 23.49
C SER A 495 -2.79 -11.76 22.04
N ARG A 496 -1.84 -12.51 21.49
CA ARG A 496 -1.96 -13.16 20.17
C ARG A 496 -3.27 -13.95 20.05
N GLU A 497 -3.66 -14.71 21.08
CA GLU A 497 -4.90 -15.50 21.02
C GLU A 497 -6.16 -14.63 21.03
N GLN A 498 -6.18 -13.50 21.74
CA GLN A 498 -7.32 -12.57 21.65
C GLN A 498 -7.47 -12.00 20.23
N ALA A 499 -6.37 -11.68 19.55
CA ALA A 499 -6.37 -11.26 18.16
C ALA A 499 -6.88 -12.37 17.22
N ARG A 500 -6.37 -13.60 17.37
CA ARG A 500 -6.78 -14.77 16.58
C ARG A 500 -8.27 -15.07 16.76
N GLU A 501 -8.73 -15.12 18.01
CA GLU A 501 -10.13 -15.39 18.32
C GLU A 501 -11.05 -14.30 17.77
N TYR A 502 -10.64 -13.03 17.83
CA TYR A 502 -11.41 -11.95 17.23
C TYR A 502 -11.58 -12.14 15.72
N LEU A 503 -10.52 -12.51 14.98
CA LEU A 503 -10.64 -12.80 13.54
C LEU A 503 -11.49 -14.06 13.29
N ARG A 504 -11.31 -15.12 14.09
CA ARG A 504 -12.02 -16.39 13.96
C ARG A 504 -13.54 -16.23 14.10
N GLN A 505 -13.97 -15.36 15.02
CA GLN A 505 -15.38 -15.07 15.30
C GLN A 505 -16.04 -14.14 14.27
N ASN A 506 -15.26 -13.29 13.60
CA ASN A 506 -15.80 -12.23 12.73
C ASN A 506 -15.59 -12.46 11.23
N THR A 507 -14.84 -13.49 10.84
CA THR A 507 -14.48 -13.76 9.44
C THR A 507 -14.57 -15.25 9.10
N ALA A 508 -14.59 -15.59 7.82
CA ALA A 508 -14.47 -16.96 7.29
C ALA A 508 -13.03 -17.33 6.88
N LEU A 509 -12.02 -16.56 7.29
CA LEU A 509 -10.61 -16.85 6.99
C LEU A 509 -10.21 -18.23 7.51
N SER A 510 -9.27 -18.89 6.81
CA SER A 510 -8.65 -20.12 7.29
C SER A 510 -7.80 -19.87 8.55
N GLU A 511 -7.57 -20.90 9.37
CA GLU A 511 -6.71 -20.77 10.56
C GLU A 511 -5.27 -20.40 10.18
N HIS A 512 -4.76 -20.93 9.06
CA HIS A 512 -3.45 -20.58 8.55
C HIS A 512 -3.35 -19.09 8.18
N GLU A 513 -4.35 -18.52 7.49
CA GLU A 513 -4.39 -17.09 7.20
C GLU A 513 -4.51 -16.23 8.47
N ILE A 514 -5.31 -16.66 9.45
CA ILE A 514 -5.43 -15.96 10.74
C ILE A 514 -4.08 -15.89 11.44
N ASP A 515 -3.33 -16.98 11.48
CA ASP A 515 -2.02 -17.04 12.14
C ASP A 515 -1.02 -16.11 11.43
N THR A 516 -0.82 -16.28 10.12
CA THR A 516 0.08 -15.46 9.31
C THR A 516 -0.23 -13.96 9.43
N GLU A 517 -1.51 -13.60 9.46
CA GLU A 517 -1.93 -12.20 9.52
C GLU A 517 -1.76 -11.59 10.92
N VAL A 518 -2.09 -12.32 11.98
CA VAL A 518 -1.87 -11.82 13.35
C VAL A 518 -0.37 -11.59 13.60
N ASP A 519 0.49 -12.49 13.12
CA ASP A 519 1.94 -12.37 13.30
C ASP A 519 2.50 -11.19 12.48
N ARG A 520 1.97 -10.99 11.27
CA ARG A 520 2.23 -9.77 10.49
C ARG A 520 1.83 -8.51 11.26
N TYR A 521 0.66 -8.47 11.89
CA TYR A 521 0.23 -7.28 12.64
C TYR A 521 1.14 -7.04 13.84
N ILE A 522 1.51 -8.08 14.58
CA ILE A 522 2.45 -8.00 15.70
C ILE A 522 3.78 -7.36 15.30
N ALA A 523 4.32 -7.73 14.12
CA ALA A 523 5.63 -7.28 13.67
C ALA A 523 5.61 -5.92 12.94
N TRP A 524 4.45 -5.53 12.36
CA TRP A 524 4.33 -4.39 11.46
C TRP A 524 3.22 -3.42 11.90
N PRO A 525 3.43 -2.70 13.02
CA PRO A 525 2.39 -1.91 13.67
C PRO A 525 1.87 -0.79 12.77
N GLY A 526 0.55 -0.63 12.71
CA GLY A 526 -0.14 0.46 12.03
C GLY A 526 -0.39 0.25 10.54
N GLN A 527 0.33 -0.66 9.88
CA GLN A 527 0.18 -0.92 8.44
C GLN A 527 -1.21 -1.49 8.13
N ALA A 528 -1.70 -2.39 8.96
CA ALA A 528 -3.02 -3.03 8.79
C ALA A 528 -4.19 -2.04 8.83
N LEU A 529 -3.97 -0.83 9.38
CA LEU A 529 -4.97 0.22 9.52
C LEU A 529 -5.29 0.93 8.20
N SER A 530 -4.33 0.93 7.26
CA SER A 530 -4.39 1.71 6.03
C SER A 530 -5.54 1.30 5.11
N TYR A 531 -5.78 0.00 5.00
CA TYR A 531 -6.77 -0.64 4.12
C TYR A 531 -8.18 -0.04 4.31
N TYR A 532 -8.75 -0.24 5.50
CA TYR A 532 -10.15 0.11 5.76
C TYR A 532 -10.34 1.61 5.90
N LEU A 533 -9.37 2.33 6.49
CA LEU A 533 -9.44 3.79 6.57
C LEU A 533 -9.37 4.42 5.17
N GLY A 534 -8.55 3.88 4.27
CA GLY A 534 -8.47 4.31 2.87
C GLY A 534 -9.77 4.06 2.09
N GLU A 535 -10.34 2.85 2.17
CA GLU A 535 -11.63 2.55 1.53
C GLU A 535 -12.75 3.46 2.05
N SER A 536 -12.82 3.61 3.39
CA SER A 536 -13.81 4.45 4.05
C SER A 536 -13.72 5.90 3.57
N ASP A 537 -12.49 6.40 3.36
CA ASP A 537 -12.23 7.73 2.80
C ASP A 537 -12.77 7.87 1.37
N ILE A 538 -12.43 6.93 0.48
CA ILE A 538 -12.90 6.92 -0.91
C ILE A 538 -14.43 6.84 -0.97
N ARG A 539 -15.06 5.96 -0.18
CA ARG A 539 -16.53 5.81 -0.15
C ARG A 539 -17.21 7.04 0.41
N ARG A 540 -16.65 7.66 1.45
CA ARG A 540 -17.13 8.95 1.97
C ARG A 540 -17.05 10.04 0.90
N ASN A 541 -15.95 10.10 0.17
CA ASN A 541 -15.75 11.06 -0.91
C ASN A 541 -16.68 10.84 -2.09
N ARG A 542 -16.92 9.57 -2.48
CA ARG A 542 -17.94 9.23 -3.47
C ARG A 542 -19.32 9.68 -3.04
N ALA A 543 -19.74 9.36 -1.82
CA ALA A 543 -21.05 9.75 -1.30
C ALA A 543 -21.23 11.29 -1.24
N ARG A 544 -20.16 12.02 -0.90
CA ARG A 544 -20.14 13.50 -0.98
C ARG A 544 -20.35 13.98 -2.41
N ALA A 545 -19.63 13.41 -3.38
CA ALA A 545 -19.71 13.79 -4.79
C ALA A 545 -21.08 13.46 -5.39
N GLU A 546 -21.62 12.26 -5.14
CA GLU A 546 -22.98 11.85 -5.55
C GLU A 546 -24.03 12.83 -5.02
N LYS A 547 -23.94 13.20 -3.74
CA LYS A 547 -24.86 14.16 -3.12
C LYS A 547 -24.74 15.57 -3.70
N ALA A 548 -23.52 16.04 -3.94
CA ALA A 548 -23.27 17.40 -4.40
C ALA A 548 -23.61 17.60 -5.89
N LEU A 549 -23.32 16.60 -6.72
CA LEU A 549 -23.49 16.68 -8.18
C LEU A 549 -24.86 16.14 -8.63
N GLY A 550 -25.51 15.29 -7.84
CA GLY A 550 -26.82 14.73 -8.14
C GLY A 550 -26.85 14.06 -9.52
N LYS A 551 -27.71 14.54 -10.42
CA LYS A 551 -27.81 14.00 -11.80
C LYS A 551 -26.57 14.24 -12.66
N ALA A 552 -25.69 15.17 -12.27
CA ALA A 552 -24.43 15.42 -12.96
C ALA A 552 -23.29 14.51 -12.50
N PHE A 553 -23.51 13.69 -11.46
CA PHE A 553 -22.52 12.71 -11.03
C PHE A 553 -22.35 11.62 -12.09
N ASP A 554 -21.11 11.42 -12.51
CA ASP A 554 -20.68 10.31 -13.35
C ASP A 554 -19.63 9.51 -12.58
N LEU A 555 -19.91 8.22 -12.38
CA LEU A 555 -19.03 7.31 -11.64
C LEU A 555 -17.67 7.14 -12.32
N ARG A 556 -17.64 7.10 -13.65
CA ARG A 556 -16.40 7.00 -14.45
C ARG A 556 -15.54 8.23 -14.25
N ALA A 557 -16.16 9.40 -14.31
CA ALA A 557 -15.46 10.67 -14.08
C ALA A 557 -14.94 10.80 -12.65
N PHE A 558 -15.69 10.29 -11.66
CA PHE A 558 -15.22 10.25 -10.27
C PHE A 558 -14.00 9.34 -10.11
N HIS A 559 -14.03 8.13 -10.66
CA HIS A 559 -12.88 7.21 -10.60
C HIS A 559 -11.66 7.75 -11.36
N ASP A 560 -11.86 8.38 -12.51
CA ASP A 560 -10.78 9.08 -13.22
C ASP A 560 -10.15 10.17 -12.35
N ALA A 561 -10.97 10.96 -11.64
CA ALA A 561 -10.48 12.01 -10.75
C ALA A 561 -9.68 11.44 -9.57
N VAL A 562 -10.11 10.32 -8.99
CA VAL A 562 -9.36 9.61 -7.93
C VAL A 562 -8.04 9.08 -8.49
N LEU A 563 -8.07 8.27 -9.55
CA LEU A 563 -6.89 7.61 -10.13
C LEU A 563 -5.87 8.59 -10.71
N ALA A 564 -6.33 9.71 -11.28
CA ALA A 564 -5.45 10.76 -11.82
C ALA A 564 -4.59 11.44 -10.75
N THR A 565 -4.96 11.33 -9.46
CA THR A 565 -4.09 11.82 -8.38
C THR A 565 -2.83 10.98 -8.23
N GLY A 566 -2.80 9.72 -8.69
CA GLY A 566 -1.74 8.79 -8.31
C GLY A 566 -1.69 8.60 -6.78
N SER A 567 -0.60 8.02 -6.28
CA SER A 567 -0.49 7.78 -4.83
C SER A 567 -0.33 9.09 -4.05
N VAL A 568 -1.34 9.47 -3.26
CA VAL A 568 -1.38 10.72 -2.47
C VAL A 568 -1.90 10.48 -1.04
N PRO A 569 -1.56 11.34 -0.06
CA PRO A 569 -2.16 11.28 1.27
C PRO A 569 -3.69 11.43 1.22
N LEU A 570 -4.42 10.80 2.14
CA LEU A 570 -5.89 10.88 2.17
C LEU A 570 -6.43 12.32 2.23
N PRO A 571 -5.84 13.27 3.01
CA PRO A 571 -6.27 14.67 2.97
C PRO A 571 -6.06 15.36 1.61
N VAL A 572 -5.11 14.88 0.80
CA VAL A 572 -4.86 15.38 -0.57
C VAL A 572 -5.90 14.78 -1.53
N LEU A 573 -6.26 13.51 -1.35
CA LEU A 573 -7.35 12.88 -2.08
C LEU A 573 -8.70 13.59 -1.81
N ASP A 574 -9.01 13.90 -0.55
CA ASP A 574 -10.17 14.71 -0.17
C ASP A 574 -10.23 16.03 -0.95
N ALA A 575 -9.11 16.76 -0.99
CA ALA A 575 -9.02 18.04 -1.69
C ALA A 575 -9.19 17.88 -3.21
N ALA A 576 -8.70 16.78 -3.79
CA ALA A 576 -8.90 16.47 -5.20
C ALA A 576 -10.38 16.20 -5.52
N VAL A 577 -11.09 15.48 -4.66
CA VAL A 577 -12.53 15.25 -4.81
C VAL A 577 -13.33 16.54 -4.60
N ASP A 578 -12.92 17.41 -3.68
CA ASP A 578 -13.51 18.75 -3.55
C ASP A 578 -13.34 19.57 -4.83
N HIS A 579 -12.17 19.50 -5.47
CA HIS A 579 -11.96 20.14 -6.76
C HIS A 579 -12.84 19.54 -7.87
N PHE A 580 -12.98 18.22 -7.92
CA PHE A 580 -13.88 17.52 -8.84
C PHE A 580 -15.33 17.98 -8.68
N ILE A 581 -15.83 18.10 -7.45
CA ILE A 581 -17.17 18.62 -7.16
C ILE A 581 -17.30 20.07 -7.62
N GLN A 582 -16.34 20.93 -7.28
CA GLN A 582 -16.35 22.37 -7.63
C GLN A 582 -16.31 22.62 -9.14
N THR A 583 -15.70 21.72 -9.91
CA THR A 583 -15.62 21.80 -11.38
C THR A 583 -16.78 21.11 -12.09
N GLY A 584 -17.80 20.68 -11.34
CA GLY A 584 -19.04 20.12 -11.89
C GLY A 584 -18.93 18.66 -12.29
N GLY A 585 -18.01 17.89 -11.69
CA GLY A 585 -17.93 16.45 -11.88
C GLY A 585 -17.34 16.02 -13.22
N ARG A 586 -16.51 16.85 -13.84
CA ARG A 586 -15.89 16.54 -15.14
C ARG A 586 -14.69 15.62 -14.95
N SER A 587 -14.58 14.60 -15.81
CA SER A 587 -13.36 13.77 -15.84
C SER A 587 -12.14 14.65 -16.15
N PRO A 588 -11.00 14.45 -15.46
CA PRO A 588 -9.74 15.13 -15.80
C PRO A 588 -9.27 14.85 -17.24
N TYR A 589 -9.83 13.81 -17.89
CA TYR A 589 -9.50 13.41 -19.25
C TYR A 589 -10.55 13.81 -20.30
N ALA A 590 -11.55 14.64 -19.94
CA ALA A 590 -12.65 15.00 -20.84
C ALA A 590 -12.23 15.75 -22.14
N GLY A 591 -10.97 16.17 -22.26
CA GLY A 591 -10.38 16.77 -23.46
C GLY A 591 -9.39 15.88 -24.22
N ASP A 592 -8.99 14.73 -23.65
CA ASP A 592 -8.16 13.75 -24.32
C ASP A 592 -9.07 12.98 -25.28
N SER A 593 -8.77 12.94 -26.57
CA SER A 593 -9.50 12.10 -27.52
C SER A 593 -9.45 10.65 -27.02
N ALA A 594 -10.61 10.08 -26.69
CA ALA A 594 -10.74 8.72 -26.18
C ALA A 594 -9.96 7.75 -27.09
N HIS A 595 -8.96 7.07 -26.52
CA HIS A 595 -8.15 6.06 -27.20
C HIS A 595 -8.43 4.69 -26.62
#